data_AF-U7UPB6-F1
#
_entry.id   AF-U7UPB6-F1
#
_cell.length_a   1.000
_cell.length_b   1.000
_cell.length_c   1.000
_cell.angle_alpha   90.00
_cell.angle_beta   90.00
_cell.angle_gamma   90.00
#
_symmetry.space_group_name_H-M   'P 1'
#
loop_
_entity.id
_entity.type
_entity.pdbx_description
1 polymer ?
#
loop_
_entity_poly.entity_id
_entity_poly.type
_entity_poly.pdbx_seq_one_letter_code
_entity_poly.pdbx_strand_id
1 'polypeptide(L)'
;EIRELYAALDANGIDTWINSASPLDVVRAAVDYFRIPGVDGIVAMTNKKDEQGRYINAYDYDLHAQTQGVGKAETIDSVIRPLYHGRGPAFAAMDSQGDFNFCTEYKDTKLVLVLNRKRSDDAALCAAAALWQKEKGIGLAAAGEQGDTLYVLQGRNENTGSLWATEETRLLGKKENAGLSDKGKAALQELRQGKSIRDMLHDKTKLSAYGGYKSR
;
A
#
# COMPACT_ATOMS: atom_id res chain seq x y z
N GLU A 1 -10.58 5.92 12.95
CA GLU A 1 -10.74 5.23 11.64
C GLU A 1 -9.72 4.10 11.41
N ILE A 2 -8.43 4.34 11.16
CA ILE A 2 -7.50 3.21 10.85
C ILE A 2 -7.40 2.19 11.99
N ARG A 3 -7.41 2.64 13.25
CA ARG A 3 -7.45 1.74 14.43
C ARG A 3 -8.69 0.84 14.44
N GLU A 4 -9.83 1.35 13.98
CA GLU A 4 -11.07 0.58 13.89
C GLU A 4 -10.97 -0.49 12.79
N LEU A 5 -10.32 -0.17 11.66
CA LEU A 5 -10.04 -1.17 10.63
C LEU A 5 -9.18 -2.31 11.18
N TYR A 6 -8.07 -2.00 11.86
CA TYR A 6 -7.22 -3.02 12.48
C TYR A 6 -7.99 -3.85 13.52
N ALA A 7 -8.78 -3.20 14.38
CA ALA A 7 -9.61 -3.90 15.36
C ALA A 7 -10.64 -4.83 14.71
N ALA A 8 -11.24 -4.40 13.60
CA ALA A 8 -12.20 -5.21 12.87
C ALA A 8 -11.54 -6.42 12.19
N LEU A 9 -10.35 -6.26 11.61
CA LEU A 9 -9.60 -7.37 11.01
C LEU A 9 -9.22 -8.41 12.07
N ASP A 10 -8.64 -7.96 13.19
CA ASP A 10 -8.27 -8.78 14.34
C ASP A 10 -9.46 -9.56 14.91
N ALA A 11 -10.58 -8.87 15.16
CA ALA A 11 -11.80 -9.49 15.66
C ALA A 11 -12.41 -10.54 14.71
N ASN A 12 -12.02 -10.53 13.43
CA ASN A 12 -12.45 -11.51 12.43
C ASN A 12 -11.36 -12.53 12.08
N GLY A 13 -10.29 -12.63 12.88
CA GLY A 13 -9.22 -13.61 12.70
C GLY A 13 -8.39 -13.38 11.43
N ILE A 14 -8.23 -12.11 11.03
CA ILE A 14 -7.38 -11.71 9.92
C ILE A 14 -6.11 -11.08 10.49
N ASP A 15 -5.02 -11.83 10.42
CA ASP A 15 -3.70 -11.34 10.84
C ASP A 15 -3.31 -10.09 10.03
N THR A 16 -2.79 -9.07 10.72
CA THR A 16 -2.38 -7.80 10.11
C THR A 16 -0.89 -7.54 10.27
N TRP A 17 -0.27 -7.17 9.15
CA TRP A 17 1.16 -6.87 9.07
C TRP A 17 1.38 -5.44 8.59
N ILE A 18 2.40 -4.78 9.16
CA ILE A 18 2.86 -3.46 8.70
C ILE A 18 4.14 -3.64 7.88
N ASN A 19 4.11 -3.27 6.60
CA ASN A 19 5.28 -3.22 5.73
C ASN A 19 5.64 -1.78 5.40
N SER A 20 6.67 -1.24 6.05
CA SER A 20 6.96 0.21 6.06
C SER A 20 8.35 0.56 5.55
N ALA A 21 8.47 1.65 4.78
CA ALA A 21 9.76 2.23 4.38
C ALA A 21 10.39 3.11 5.47
N SER A 22 9.87 3.09 6.70
CA SER A 22 10.43 3.83 7.85
C SER A 22 11.31 2.90 8.70
N PRO A 23 12.19 3.44 9.57
CA PRO A 23 12.97 2.61 10.50
C PRO A 23 12.08 1.77 11.42
N LEU A 24 12.43 0.50 11.61
CA LEU A 24 11.65 -0.47 12.37
C LEU A 24 11.27 0.02 13.78
N ASP A 25 12.22 0.55 14.54
CA ASP A 25 11.95 1.01 15.90
C ASP A 25 11.03 2.24 15.95
N VAL A 26 11.05 3.09 14.91
CA VAL A 26 10.12 4.22 14.80
C VAL A 26 8.70 3.72 14.53
N VAL A 27 8.54 2.71 13.69
CA VAL A 27 7.24 2.09 13.42
C VAL A 27 6.70 1.39 14.66
N ARG A 28 7.54 0.65 15.39
CA ARG A 28 7.17 0.03 16.68
C ARG A 28 6.72 1.07 17.70
N ALA A 29 7.47 2.16 17.85
CA ALA A 29 7.11 3.25 18.75
C ALA A 29 5.77 3.89 18.36
N ALA A 30 5.50 4.06 17.07
CA ALA A 30 4.21 4.58 16.60
C ALA A 30 3.05 3.61 16.91
N VAL A 31 3.23 2.31 16.66
CA VAL A 31 2.22 1.28 16.95
C VAL A 31 1.86 1.27 18.44
N ASP A 32 2.88 1.32 19.31
CA ASP A 32 2.70 1.39 20.77
C ASP A 32 2.01 2.69 21.20
N TYR A 33 2.53 3.84 20.76
CA TYR A 33 2.01 5.16 21.11
C TYR A 33 0.53 5.32 20.72
N PHE A 34 0.16 4.94 19.49
CA PHE A 34 -1.21 5.04 19.00
C PHE A 34 -2.09 3.86 19.43
N ARG A 35 -1.53 2.85 20.10
CA ARG A 35 -2.23 1.62 20.53
C ARG A 35 -3.03 1.02 19.38
N ILE A 36 -2.31 0.69 18.29
CA ILE A 36 -2.90 0.02 17.13
C ILE A 36 -3.12 -1.45 17.52
N PRO A 37 -4.38 -1.94 17.54
CA PRO A 37 -4.68 -3.32 17.91
C PRO A 37 -4.32 -4.30 16.78
N GLY A 38 -4.21 -5.59 17.09
CA GLY A 38 -4.18 -6.66 16.09
C GLY A 38 -2.99 -6.67 15.14
N VAL A 39 -1.86 -6.05 15.51
CA VAL A 39 -0.63 -6.06 14.69
C VAL A 39 0.16 -7.33 15.00
N ASP A 40 0.14 -8.30 14.10
CA ASP A 40 0.86 -9.59 14.22
C ASP A 40 2.34 -9.45 13.92
N GLY A 41 2.70 -8.50 13.06
CA GLY A 41 4.10 -8.28 12.70
C GLY A 41 4.39 -6.97 11.99
N ILE A 42 5.65 -6.56 12.08
CA ILE A 42 6.17 -5.35 11.45
C ILE A 42 7.44 -5.72 10.70
N VAL A 43 7.42 -5.50 9.38
CA VAL A 43 8.61 -5.52 8.53
C VAL A 43 8.88 -4.10 8.05
N ALA A 44 10.08 -3.59 8.31
CA ALA A 44 10.40 -2.19 8.12
C ALA A 44 11.90 -1.99 7.93
N MET A 45 12.38 -0.77 7.68
CA MET A 45 13.80 -0.57 7.42
C MET A 45 14.67 -0.97 8.63
N THR A 46 15.66 -1.81 8.39
CA THR A 46 16.60 -2.33 9.38
C THR A 46 18.01 -1.81 9.10
N ASN A 47 18.54 -1.00 10.00
CA ASN A 47 19.95 -0.59 9.94
C ASN A 47 20.78 -1.52 10.82
N LYS A 48 22.00 -1.83 10.37
CA LYS A 48 22.99 -2.55 11.17
C LYS A 48 23.31 -1.75 12.44
N LYS A 49 23.70 -2.48 13.47
CA LYS A 49 24.21 -1.91 14.73
C LYS A 49 25.68 -2.26 14.89
N ASP A 50 26.44 -1.38 15.51
CA ASP A 50 27.81 -1.69 15.94
C ASP A 50 27.81 -2.61 17.17
N GLU A 51 29.00 -3.00 17.63
CA GLU A 51 29.18 -3.88 18.79
C GLU A 51 28.61 -3.29 20.09
N GLN A 52 28.41 -1.96 20.15
CA GLN A 52 27.80 -1.26 21.28
C GLN A 52 26.28 -1.10 21.13
N GLY A 53 25.68 -1.68 20.08
CA GLY A 53 24.25 -1.63 19.82
C GLY A 53 23.77 -0.30 19.21
N ARG A 54 24.67 0.58 18.76
CA ARG A 54 24.34 1.86 18.13
C ARG A 54 24.09 1.66 16.64
N TYR A 55 23.09 2.34 16.11
CA TYR A 55 22.80 2.31 14.68
C TYR A 55 23.98 2.86 13.87
N ILE A 56 24.34 2.14 12.80
CA ILE A 56 25.29 2.61 11.79
C ILE A 56 24.57 2.88 10.47
N ASN A 57 25.20 3.67 9.61
CA ASN A 57 24.66 4.05 8.30
C ASN A 57 24.85 2.94 7.25
N ALA A 58 24.36 1.74 7.57
CA ALA A 58 24.38 0.58 6.68
C ALA A 58 23.08 -0.19 6.86
N TYR A 59 22.43 -0.53 5.75
CA TYR A 59 21.24 -1.37 5.78
C TYR A 59 21.61 -2.81 6.15
N ASP A 60 20.73 -3.47 6.89
CA ASP A 60 20.85 -4.85 7.30
C ASP A 60 20.08 -5.78 6.35
N TYR A 61 20.74 -6.14 5.24
CA TYR A 61 20.20 -7.06 4.23
C TYR A 61 20.14 -8.51 4.68
N ASP A 62 20.75 -8.85 5.83
CA ASP A 62 20.72 -10.22 6.37
C ASP A 62 19.33 -10.58 6.92
N LEU A 63 18.47 -9.57 7.17
CA LEU A 63 17.11 -9.74 7.66
C LEU A 63 16.08 -9.85 6.53
N HIS A 64 16.05 -8.87 5.64
CA HIS A 64 15.19 -8.87 4.44
C HIS A 64 15.60 -7.72 3.51
N ALA A 65 15.02 -7.68 2.30
CA ALA A 65 15.22 -6.58 1.35
C ALA A 65 14.80 -5.22 1.95
N GLN A 66 15.31 -4.12 1.41
CA GLN A 66 14.87 -2.80 1.84
C GLN A 66 13.39 -2.60 1.52
N THR A 67 12.57 -2.28 2.52
CA THR A 67 11.10 -2.18 2.44
C THR A 67 10.60 -0.94 1.69
N GLN A 68 11.07 -0.75 0.45
CA GLN A 68 10.69 0.34 -0.45
C GLN A 68 10.48 -0.18 -1.88
N GLY A 69 9.32 0.13 -2.48
CA GLY A 69 8.99 -0.32 -3.83
C GLY A 69 8.98 -1.85 -3.92
N VAL A 70 9.71 -2.41 -4.90
CA VAL A 70 9.84 -3.87 -5.09
C VAL A 70 10.33 -4.58 -3.83
N GLY A 71 11.22 -3.97 -3.05
CA GLY A 71 11.74 -4.61 -1.85
C GLY A 71 10.69 -4.83 -0.76
N LYS A 72 9.54 -4.13 -0.80
CA LYS A 72 8.37 -4.48 0.04
C LYS A 72 7.77 -5.83 -0.36
N ALA A 73 7.63 -6.09 -1.66
CA ALA A 73 7.13 -7.37 -2.17
C ALA A 73 8.13 -8.50 -1.88
N GLU A 74 9.43 -8.26 -2.10
CA GLU A 74 10.49 -9.22 -1.75
C GLU A 74 10.51 -9.54 -0.24
N THR A 75 10.26 -8.55 0.62
CA THR A 75 10.16 -8.75 2.07
C THR A 75 8.92 -9.57 2.43
N ILE A 76 7.76 -9.32 1.79
CA ILE A 76 6.56 -10.16 1.98
C ILE A 76 6.85 -11.61 1.57
N ASP A 77 7.50 -11.82 0.43
CA ASP A 77 7.81 -13.15 -0.09
C ASP A 77 8.77 -13.94 0.79
N SER A 78 9.78 -13.27 1.36
CA SER A 78 10.80 -13.92 2.20
C SER A 78 10.42 -14.06 3.67
N VAL A 79 9.64 -13.12 4.23
CA VAL A 79 9.33 -13.09 5.67
C VAL A 79 7.91 -13.53 5.97
N ILE A 80 6.93 -13.01 5.24
CA ILE A 80 5.51 -13.12 5.63
C ILE A 80 4.86 -14.34 5.00
N ARG A 81 4.92 -14.49 3.66
CA ARG A 81 4.26 -15.60 2.94
C ARG A 81 4.64 -17.00 3.43
N PRO A 82 5.88 -17.28 3.88
CA PRO A 82 6.21 -18.58 4.46
C PRO A 82 5.36 -18.95 5.68
N LEU A 83 4.91 -17.94 6.45
CA LEU A 83 4.01 -18.12 7.60
C LEU A 83 2.57 -18.46 7.17
N TYR A 84 2.21 -18.17 5.92
CA TYR A 84 0.86 -18.36 5.35
C TYR A 84 0.84 -19.36 4.19
N HIS A 85 1.64 -20.42 4.27
CA HIS A 85 1.70 -21.49 3.26
C HIS A 85 1.95 -20.97 1.83
N GLY A 86 2.73 -19.91 1.70
CA GLY A 86 3.04 -19.28 0.42
C GLY A 86 1.92 -18.42 -0.16
N ARG A 87 0.86 -18.10 0.59
CA ARG A 87 -0.21 -17.20 0.13
C ARG A 87 0.18 -15.74 0.27
N GLY A 88 -0.13 -14.93 -0.74
CA GLY A 88 -0.03 -13.46 -0.66
C GLY A 88 -1.10 -12.84 0.24
N PRO A 89 -1.01 -11.53 0.52
CA PRO A 89 -2.00 -10.83 1.34
C PRO A 89 -3.38 -10.86 0.68
N ALA A 90 -4.44 -11.19 1.42
CA ALA A 90 -5.81 -11.12 0.91
C ALA A 90 -6.32 -9.67 0.80
N PHE A 91 -5.81 -8.79 1.66
CA PHE A 91 -6.09 -7.36 1.72
C PHE A 91 -4.78 -6.59 1.82
N ALA A 92 -4.66 -5.49 1.08
CA ALA A 92 -3.52 -4.58 1.14
C ALA A 92 -3.99 -3.12 1.22
N ALA A 93 -3.18 -2.26 1.84
CA ALA A 93 -3.44 -0.82 1.89
C ALA A 93 -2.21 -0.03 1.43
N MET A 94 -2.44 1.03 0.65
CA MET A 94 -1.38 1.86 0.09
C MET A 94 -1.74 3.34 0.09
N ASP A 95 -0.72 4.19 0.04
CA ASP A 95 -0.87 5.62 -0.21
C ASP A 95 0.10 6.15 -1.27
N SER A 96 1.10 5.35 -1.69
CA SER A 96 2.22 5.83 -2.48
C SER A 96 2.79 4.82 -3.49
N GLN A 97 3.72 5.28 -4.32
CA GLN A 97 4.50 4.44 -5.23
C GLN A 97 5.29 3.33 -4.52
N GLY A 98 5.72 3.59 -3.29
CA GLY A 98 6.50 2.62 -2.52
C GLY A 98 5.74 1.34 -2.18
N ASP A 99 4.41 1.38 -2.32
CA ASP A 99 3.49 0.28 -2.00
C ASP A 99 2.95 -0.42 -3.25
N PHE A 100 3.15 0.18 -4.42
CA PHE A 100 2.51 -0.22 -5.67
C PHE A 100 2.70 -1.70 -6.00
N ASN A 101 3.93 -2.23 -5.88
CA ASN A 101 4.26 -3.61 -6.22
C ASN A 101 3.45 -4.61 -5.39
N PHE A 102 3.53 -4.52 -4.06
CA PHE A 102 2.84 -5.48 -3.19
C PHE A 102 1.30 -5.35 -3.23
N CYS A 103 0.78 -4.21 -3.69
CA CYS A 103 -0.67 -4.03 -3.91
C CYS A 103 -1.16 -4.51 -5.28
N THR A 104 -0.27 -4.87 -6.22
CA THR A 104 -0.66 -5.17 -7.61
C THR A 104 -0.17 -6.52 -8.12
N GLU A 105 0.79 -7.16 -7.46
CA GLU A 105 1.47 -8.35 -7.99
C GLU A 105 0.93 -9.69 -7.47
N TYR A 106 0.20 -9.70 -6.35
CA TYR A 106 -0.29 -10.95 -5.77
C TYR A 106 -1.68 -11.33 -6.28
N LYS A 107 -1.79 -12.51 -6.89
CA LYS A 107 -3.07 -13.14 -7.27
C LYS A 107 -4.03 -13.38 -6.09
N ASP A 108 -3.46 -13.49 -4.89
CA ASP A 108 -4.23 -13.74 -3.67
C ASP A 108 -4.91 -12.46 -3.16
N THR A 109 -4.42 -11.27 -3.54
CA THR A 109 -5.01 -9.98 -3.14
C THR A 109 -6.41 -9.83 -3.73
N LYS A 110 -7.41 -9.68 -2.86
CA LYS A 110 -8.82 -9.49 -3.23
C LYS A 110 -9.27 -8.06 -3.10
N LEU A 111 -8.68 -7.30 -2.18
CA LEU A 111 -9.02 -5.91 -1.95
C LEU A 111 -7.78 -5.05 -1.69
N VAL A 112 -7.72 -3.89 -2.32
CA VAL A 112 -6.70 -2.86 -2.08
C VAL A 112 -7.37 -1.55 -1.65
N LEU A 113 -7.06 -1.09 -0.45
CA LEU A 113 -7.41 0.26 0.01
C LEU A 113 -6.35 1.27 -0.44
N VAL A 114 -6.75 2.26 -1.23
CA VAL A 114 -5.90 3.35 -1.70
C VAL A 114 -6.27 4.62 -0.93
N LEU A 115 -5.37 5.13 -0.10
CA LEU A 115 -5.52 6.46 0.50
C LEU A 115 -5.16 7.52 -0.55
N ASN A 116 -6.13 8.37 -0.91
CA ASN A 116 -5.95 9.33 -1.98
C ASN A 116 -4.98 10.45 -1.57
N ARG A 117 -3.81 10.47 -2.24
CA ARG A 117 -2.79 11.53 -2.15
C ARG A 117 -2.61 12.31 -3.44
N LYS A 118 -3.52 12.15 -4.41
CA LYS A 118 -3.40 12.69 -5.77
C LYS A 118 -2.04 12.40 -6.40
N ARG A 119 -1.54 11.15 -6.24
CA ARG A 119 -0.22 10.73 -6.74
C ARG A 119 -0.14 10.92 -8.26
N SER A 120 1.02 11.31 -8.76
CA SER A 120 1.30 11.50 -10.20
C SER A 120 2.23 10.41 -10.79
N ASP A 121 2.58 9.42 -9.98
CA ASP A 121 3.35 8.23 -10.35
C ASP A 121 2.41 7.02 -10.61
N ASP A 122 2.94 5.80 -10.74
CA ASP A 122 2.13 4.61 -11.06
C ASP A 122 1.11 4.24 -9.97
N ALA A 123 1.26 4.73 -8.72
CA ALA A 123 0.21 4.58 -7.71
C ALA A 123 -1.12 5.25 -8.13
N ALA A 124 -1.08 6.22 -9.04
CA ALA A 124 -2.27 6.83 -9.63
C ALA A 124 -3.16 5.82 -10.39
N LEU A 125 -2.58 4.72 -10.89
CA LEU A 125 -3.31 3.69 -11.63
C LEU A 125 -4.27 2.92 -10.72
N CYS A 126 -3.89 2.66 -9.47
CA CYS A 126 -4.76 2.01 -8.49
C CYS A 126 -5.96 2.91 -8.14
N ALA A 127 -5.74 4.23 -8.04
CA ALA A 127 -6.83 5.19 -7.84
C ALA A 127 -7.77 5.27 -9.05
N ALA A 128 -7.24 5.16 -10.27
CA ALA A 128 -8.05 5.09 -11.49
C ALA A 128 -8.89 3.81 -11.56
N ALA A 129 -8.28 2.65 -11.23
CA ALA A 129 -8.99 1.37 -11.15
C ALA A 129 -10.16 1.44 -10.15
N ALA A 130 -9.93 2.01 -8.96
CA ALA A 130 -10.96 2.18 -7.94
C ALA A 130 -12.16 3.00 -8.43
N LEU A 131 -11.90 4.15 -9.09
CA LEU A 131 -12.99 4.97 -9.64
C LEU A 131 -13.73 4.26 -10.77
N TRP A 132 -13.02 3.56 -11.65
CA TRP A 132 -13.65 2.81 -12.73
C TRP A 132 -14.53 1.66 -12.19
N GLN A 133 -14.05 0.90 -11.22
CA GLN A 133 -14.84 -0.17 -10.58
C GLN A 133 -16.08 0.40 -9.88
N LYS A 134 -15.94 1.53 -9.18
CA LYS A 134 -17.08 2.27 -8.59
C LYS A 134 -18.09 2.70 -9.66
N GLU A 135 -17.64 3.29 -10.77
CA GLU A 135 -18.50 3.71 -11.90
C GLU A 135 -19.27 2.54 -12.51
N LYS A 136 -18.67 1.34 -12.50
CA LYS A 136 -19.29 0.11 -13.01
C LYS A 136 -20.13 -0.65 -11.95
N GLY A 137 -20.17 -0.19 -10.71
CA GLY A 137 -20.85 -0.89 -9.62
C GLY A 137 -20.21 -2.25 -9.27
N ILE A 138 -18.91 -2.42 -9.54
CA ILE A 138 -18.20 -3.66 -9.27
C ILE A 138 -17.84 -3.72 -7.78
N GLY A 139 -18.44 -4.67 -7.07
CA GLY A 139 -18.10 -5.01 -5.69
C GLY A 139 -17.08 -6.16 -5.59
N LEU A 140 -16.78 -6.55 -4.35
CA LEU A 140 -15.74 -7.56 -4.05
C LEU A 140 -16.01 -8.91 -4.72
N ALA A 141 -17.26 -9.39 -4.66
CA ALA A 141 -17.65 -10.66 -5.27
C ALA A 141 -17.47 -10.64 -6.80
N ALA A 142 -17.99 -9.60 -7.47
CA ALA A 142 -17.89 -9.45 -8.92
C ALA A 142 -16.44 -9.29 -9.41
N ALA A 143 -15.59 -8.56 -8.68
CA ALA A 143 -14.16 -8.48 -8.98
C ALA A 143 -13.49 -9.86 -8.85
N GLY A 144 -13.82 -10.61 -7.79
CA GLY A 144 -13.31 -11.96 -7.57
C GLY A 144 -13.72 -12.95 -8.67
N GLU A 145 -14.96 -12.90 -9.13
CA GLU A 145 -15.47 -13.73 -10.25
C GLU A 145 -14.72 -13.43 -11.57
N GLN A 146 -14.30 -12.19 -11.77
CA GLN A 146 -13.48 -11.76 -12.92
C GLN A 146 -12.00 -12.13 -12.78
N GLY A 147 -11.59 -12.68 -11.63
CA GLY A 147 -10.19 -12.96 -11.31
C GLY A 147 -9.37 -11.69 -11.10
N ASP A 148 -10.01 -10.59 -10.73
CA ASP A 148 -9.42 -9.27 -10.50
C ASP A 148 -9.42 -8.89 -9.01
N THR A 149 -8.63 -7.88 -8.68
CA THR A 149 -8.59 -7.22 -7.36
C THR A 149 -9.61 -6.09 -7.31
N LEU A 150 -10.37 -5.97 -6.21
CA LEU A 150 -11.16 -4.77 -5.96
C LEU A 150 -10.25 -3.65 -5.41
N TYR A 151 -10.20 -2.52 -6.09
CA TYR A 151 -9.57 -1.30 -5.59
C TYR A 151 -10.64 -0.37 -5.02
N VAL A 152 -10.38 0.20 -3.83
CA VAL A 152 -11.24 1.23 -3.22
C VAL A 152 -10.40 2.48 -2.94
N LEU A 153 -10.95 3.65 -3.22
CA LEU A 153 -10.27 4.93 -3.06
C LEU A 153 -10.87 5.69 -1.87
N GLN A 154 -10.02 6.07 -0.92
CA GLN A 154 -10.44 6.75 0.30
C GLN A 154 -9.80 8.14 0.36
N GLY A 155 -10.62 9.17 0.27
CA GLY A 155 -10.22 10.56 0.45
C GLY A 155 -9.95 10.90 1.91
N ARG A 156 -9.25 12.00 2.15
CA ARG A 156 -8.97 12.50 3.51
C ARG A 156 -8.83 14.01 3.55
N ASN A 157 -9.01 14.59 4.72
CA ASN A 157 -8.64 15.97 4.97
C ASN A 157 -7.30 16.00 5.72
N GLU A 158 -6.21 16.30 4.99
CA GLU A 158 -4.87 16.32 5.58
C GLU A 158 -4.67 17.49 6.55
N ASN A 159 -5.50 18.54 6.48
CA ASN A 159 -5.43 19.65 7.43
C ASN A 159 -6.00 19.28 8.81
N THR A 160 -6.92 18.30 8.88
CA THR A 160 -7.53 17.85 10.15
C THR A 160 -7.04 16.47 10.57
N GLY A 161 -6.37 15.73 9.68
CA GLY A 161 -5.93 14.37 9.93
C GLY A 161 -7.07 13.34 9.95
N SER A 162 -8.16 13.59 9.21
CA SER A 162 -9.37 12.75 9.24
C SER A 162 -9.69 12.15 7.88
N LEU A 163 -10.20 10.92 7.87
CA LEU A 163 -10.84 10.35 6.67
C LEU A 163 -12.24 10.96 6.51
N TRP A 164 -12.81 10.93 5.30
CA TRP A 164 -14.18 11.40 5.06
C TRP A 164 -14.88 10.60 3.95
N ALA A 165 -16.20 10.71 3.85
CA ALA A 165 -17.03 9.90 2.96
C ALA A 165 -16.99 10.38 1.49
N THR A 166 -15.79 10.53 0.93
CA THR A 166 -15.55 10.84 -0.50
C THR A 166 -14.18 10.33 -0.92
N GLU A 167 -13.99 10.10 -2.22
CA GLU A 167 -12.70 9.74 -2.80
C GLU A 167 -11.73 10.93 -2.88
N GLU A 168 -12.25 12.16 -2.90
CA GLU A 168 -11.41 13.35 -3.03
C GLU A 168 -10.62 13.63 -1.76
N THR A 169 -9.41 14.16 -1.88
CA THR A 169 -8.56 14.51 -0.75
C THR A 169 -8.35 16.02 -0.67
N ARG A 170 -8.32 16.59 0.53
CA ARG A 170 -7.81 17.95 0.73
C ARG A 170 -6.38 17.85 1.21
N LEU A 171 -5.46 18.18 0.31
CA LEU A 171 -4.03 18.14 0.58
C LEU A 171 -3.64 19.18 1.65
N LEU A 172 -2.58 18.88 2.40
CA LEU A 172 -2.11 19.75 3.48
C LEU A 172 -1.83 21.16 2.98
N GLY A 173 -2.36 22.16 3.69
CA GLY A 173 -2.28 23.58 3.34
C GLY A 173 -3.14 24.01 2.14
N LYS A 174 -3.93 23.11 1.54
CA LYS A 174 -4.85 23.44 0.44
C LYS A 174 -6.27 23.65 0.93
N LYS A 175 -7.01 24.50 0.22
CA LYS A 175 -8.44 24.80 0.46
C LYS A 175 -9.35 23.90 -0.38
N GLU A 176 -8.95 23.65 -1.61
CA GLU A 176 -9.72 22.84 -2.56
C GLU A 176 -9.45 21.35 -2.38
N ASN A 177 -10.48 20.56 -2.67
CA ASN A 177 -10.38 19.11 -2.75
C ASN A 177 -9.77 18.69 -4.09
N ALA A 178 -9.18 17.50 -4.13
CA ALA A 178 -8.57 16.93 -5.31
C ALA A 178 -8.92 15.45 -5.46
N GLY A 179 -9.46 15.09 -6.63
CA GLY A 179 -9.61 13.70 -7.07
C GLY A 179 -8.32 13.12 -7.62
N LEU A 180 -8.36 12.66 -8.88
CA LEU A 180 -7.20 12.08 -9.57
C LEU A 180 -6.20 13.13 -10.04
N SER A 181 -4.93 12.72 -10.13
CA SER A 181 -3.91 13.43 -10.93
C SER A 181 -4.17 13.27 -12.43
N ASP A 182 -3.44 14.00 -13.27
CA ASP A 182 -3.62 13.88 -14.72
C ASP A 182 -3.24 12.49 -15.25
N LYS A 183 -2.23 11.85 -14.64
CA LYS A 183 -1.90 10.43 -14.92
C LYS A 183 -3.05 9.49 -14.54
N GLY A 184 -3.66 9.70 -13.38
CA GLY A 184 -4.84 8.92 -12.97
C GLY A 184 -6.03 9.14 -13.90
N LYS A 185 -6.28 10.37 -14.35
CA LYS A 185 -7.34 10.68 -15.31
C LYS A 185 -7.11 10.00 -16.67
N ALA A 186 -5.88 10.02 -17.17
CA ALA A 186 -5.52 9.33 -18.42
C ALA A 186 -5.76 7.82 -18.30
N ALA A 187 -5.32 7.21 -17.19
CA ALA A 187 -5.55 5.80 -16.91
C ALA A 187 -7.05 5.44 -16.81
N LEU A 188 -7.84 6.27 -16.12
CA LEU A 188 -9.30 6.09 -16.06
C LEU A 188 -9.92 6.15 -17.46
N GLN A 189 -9.42 7.01 -18.33
CA GLN A 189 -9.88 7.10 -19.71
C GLN A 189 -9.54 5.84 -20.52
N GLU A 190 -8.35 5.26 -20.36
CA GLU A 190 -7.98 3.98 -20.98
C GLU A 190 -8.92 2.85 -20.54
N LEU A 191 -9.23 2.76 -19.24
CA LEU A 191 -10.18 1.77 -18.70
C LEU A 191 -11.59 1.96 -19.28
N ARG A 192 -12.04 3.21 -19.43
CA ARG A 192 -13.34 3.53 -20.07
C ARG A 192 -13.36 3.16 -21.56
N GLN A 193 -12.21 3.14 -22.22
CA GLN A 193 -12.03 2.73 -23.61
C GLN A 193 -11.88 1.21 -23.78
N GLY A 194 -11.98 0.43 -22.69
CA GLY A 194 -12.00 -1.03 -22.73
C GLY A 194 -10.67 -1.70 -22.40
N LYS A 195 -9.63 -0.94 -21.99
CA LYS A 195 -8.41 -1.55 -21.45
C LYS A 195 -8.73 -2.25 -20.12
N SER A 196 -8.23 -3.46 -19.91
CA SER A 196 -8.43 -4.16 -18.63
C SER A 196 -7.56 -3.54 -17.52
N ILE A 197 -7.95 -3.71 -16.25
CA ILE A 197 -7.12 -3.30 -15.10
C ILE A 197 -5.78 -4.02 -15.14
N ARG A 198 -5.79 -5.32 -15.45
CA ARG A 198 -4.58 -6.12 -15.58
C ARG A 198 -3.60 -5.54 -16.60
N ASP A 199 -4.07 -5.22 -17.81
CA ASP A 199 -3.21 -4.68 -18.87
C ASP A 199 -2.72 -3.26 -18.53
N MET A 200 -3.55 -2.45 -17.86
CA MET A 200 -3.15 -1.13 -17.37
C MET A 200 -2.00 -1.22 -16.36
N LEU A 201 -2.00 -2.22 -15.48
CA LEU A 201 -0.99 -2.40 -14.45
C LEU A 201 0.25 -3.15 -14.96
N HIS A 202 0.09 -4.12 -15.87
CA HIS A 202 1.14 -5.04 -16.32
C HIS A 202 2.39 -4.33 -16.88
N ASP A 203 2.22 -3.22 -17.60
CA ASP A 203 3.35 -2.47 -18.17
C ASP A 203 4.17 -1.70 -17.12
N LYS A 204 3.74 -1.70 -15.86
CA LYS A 204 4.27 -0.85 -14.77
C LYS A 204 4.69 -1.63 -13.53
N THR A 205 4.36 -2.92 -13.45
CA THR A 205 4.78 -3.82 -12.36
C THR A 205 6.24 -4.27 -12.49
N LYS A 206 6.91 -3.96 -13.61
CA LYS A 206 8.37 -4.12 -13.77
C LYS A 206 9.07 -2.80 -13.44
N LEU A 207 9.13 -2.43 -12.17
CA LEU A 207 9.85 -1.22 -11.76
C LEU A 207 11.36 -1.41 -11.82
N SER A 208 12.04 -0.32 -12.20
CA SER A 208 13.49 -0.18 -12.28
C SER A 208 14.19 -0.63 -10.99
N ALA A 209 15.37 -1.24 -11.13
CA ALA A 209 16.22 -1.61 -9.98
C ALA A 209 16.31 -0.45 -8.97
N TYR A 210 16.07 -0.75 -7.70
CA TYR A 210 16.22 0.21 -6.62
C TYR A 210 17.67 0.74 -6.59
N GLY A 211 17.83 2.07 -6.52
CA GLY A 211 19.15 2.74 -6.62
C GLY A 211 20.08 2.58 -5.40
N GLY A 212 19.87 1.55 -4.58
CA GLY A 212 20.65 1.25 -3.38
C GLY A 212 20.29 2.13 -2.17
N TYR A 213 20.74 1.68 -0.99
CA TYR A 213 20.60 2.41 0.27
C TYR A 213 21.30 3.77 0.18
N LYS A 214 20.52 4.85 0.14
CA LYS A 214 21.05 6.21 0.03
C LYS A 214 21.28 6.78 1.42
N SER A 215 22.54 7.01 1.77
CA SER A 215 22.89 7.93 2.85
C SER A 215 22.41 9.34 2.45
N ARG A 216 21.58 9.97 3.28
CA ARG A 216 21.41 11.42 3.20
C ARG A 216 22.65 12.13 3.71
#